data_AF-A0A969FFJ5-F1
#
_entry.id   AF-A0A969FFJ5-F1
#
_cell.length_a   1.000
_cell.length_b   1.000
_cell.length_c   1.000
_cell.angle_alpha   90.00
_cell.angle_beta   90.00
_cell.angle_gamma   90.00
#
_symmetry.space_group_name_H-M   'P 1'
#
loop_
_entity.id
_entity.type
_entity.pdbx_description
1 polymer ?
#
loop_
_entity_poly.entity_id
_entity_poly.type
_entity_poly.pdbx_seq_one_letter_code
_entity_poly.pdbx_strand_id
1 'polypeptide(L)'
;MLEPLPLLLATPIAKAILDKFYEGLGTELAKKAGELPATLIAKVQQLGQVVWEKCLRGKPDTDKLLQAAADNSQPESAAAQTKLTEYLYKVLESDTSLKQDVKKLADELHFELTQIEDNSSQTQINYGGNNSQNRISGGTVYQGDIKIYQGLPPD
;
A
#
# COMPACT_ATOMS: atom_id res chain seq x y z
N MET A 1 18.16 21.46 -3.18
CA MET A 1 17.10 20.50 -2.78
C MET A 1 16.13 20.45 -3.94
N LEU A 2 15.92 19.29 -4.57
CA LEU A 2 14.76 19.12 -5.43
C LEU A 2 13.54 19.03 -4.54
N GLU A 3 12.51 19.82 -4.82
CA GLU A 3 11.23 19.71 -4.13
C GLU A 3 10.67 18.29 -4.35
N PRO A 4 10.32 17.55 -3.28
CA PRO A 4 9.75 16.22 -3.43
C PRO A 4 8.38 16.31 -4.09
N LEU A 5 8.09 15.35 -4.99
CA LEU A 5 6.79 15.25 -5.65
C LEU A 5 5.66 15.31 -4.60
N PRO A 6 4.69 16.22 -4.73
CA PRO A 6 3.61 16.33 -3.76
C PRO A 6 2.81 15.03 -3.73
N LEU A 7 2.35 14.63 -2.54
CA LEU A 7 1.62 13.37 -2.33
C LEU A 7 0.48 13.19 -3.35
N LEU A 8 -0.25 14.27 -3.66
CA LEU A 8 -1.32 14.27 -4.65
C LEU A 8 -0.89 13.71 -6.02
N LEU A 9 0.30 14.07 -6.48
CA LEU A 9 0.85 13.61 -7.76
C LEU A 9 1.60 12.26 -7.61
N ALA A 10 2.14 11.96 -6.43
CA ALA A 10 2.80 10.68 -6.17
C ALA A 10 1.81 9.52 -6.07
N THR A 11 0.63 9.75 -5.52
CA THR A 11 -0.42 8.74 -5.31
C THR A 11 -0.86 8.00 -6.59
N PRO A 12 -1.21 8.64 -7.72
CA PRO A 12 -1.61 7.93 -8.93
C PRO A 12 -0.49 7.05 -9.52
N ILE A 13 0.78 7.47 -9.36
CA ILE A 13 1.95 6.68 -9.73
C ILE A 13 2.09 5.49 -8.81
N ALA A 14 2.13 5.71 -7.50
CA ALA A 14 2.27 4.66 -6.51
C ALA A 14 1.15 3.62 -6.62
N LYS A 15 -0.10 4.07 -6.83
CA LYS A 15 -1.25 3.21 -7.13
C LYS A 15 -0.97 2.28 -8.30
N ALA A 16 -0.61 2.83 -9.46
CA ALA A 16 -0.34 2.04 -10.66
C ALA A 16 0.81 1.04 -10.43
N ILE A 17 1.89 1.46 -9.79
CA ILE A 17 3.01 0.58 -9.47
C ILE A 17 2.59 -0.56 -8.54
N LEU A 18 1.90 -0.23 -7.45
CA LEU A 18 1.48 -1.23 -6.47
C LEU A 18 0.52 -2.23 -7.12
N ASP A 19 -0.47 -1.78 -7.89
CA ASP A 19 -1.37 -2.67 -8.63
C ASP A 19 -0.64 -3.57 -9.65
N LYS A 20 0.54 -3.17 -10.19
CA LYS A 20 1.36 -4.03 -11.06
C LYS A 20 1.97 -5.22 -10.34
N PHE A 21 2.39 -5.01 -9.08
CA PHE A 21 3.12 -6.01 -8.30
C PHE A 21 2.23 -6.76 -7.31
N TYR A 22 1.17 -6.12 -6.84
CA TYR A 22 0.25 -6.56 -5.79
C TYR A 22 -1.16 -6.13 -6.16
N GLU A 23 -1.93 -7.05 -6.75
CA GLU A 23 -3.30 -6.77 -7.21
C GLU A 23 -4.17 -6.21 -6.08
N GLY A 24 -4.79 -5.04 -6.32
CA GLY A 24 -5.71 -4.40 -5.39
C GLY A 24 -5.04 -3.52 -4.32
N LEU A 25 -3.73 -3.64 -4.12
CA LEU A 25 -3.00 -2.87 -3.11
C LEU A 25 -2.92 -1.37 -3.47
N GLY A 26 -2.79 -1.04 -4.76
CA GLY A 26 -2.80 0.36 -5.20
C GLY A 26 -4.15 1.02 -4.96
N THR A 27 -5.24 0.27 -5.08
CA THR A 27 -6.59 0.73 -4.75
C THR A 27 -6.78 0.91 -3.24
N GLU A 28 -6.26 0.00 -2.41
CA GLU A 28 -6.23 0.16 -0.94
C GLU A 28 -5.43 1.39 -0.52
N LEU A 29 -4.26 1.63 -1.13
CA LEU A 29 -3.45 2.82 -0.88
C LEU A 29 -4.24 4.10 -1.18
N ALA A 30 -4.93 4.15 -2.32
CA ALA A 30 -5.70 5.32 -2.72
C ALA A 30 -6.85 5.63 -1.75
N LYS A 31 -7.52 4.59 -1.21
CA LYS A 31 -8.56 4.77 -0.19
C LYS A 31 -8.00 5.29 1.13
N LYS A 32 -6.85 4.75 1.56
CA LYS A 32 -6.21 5.07 2.84
C LYS A 32 -5.27 6.27 2.77
N ALA A 33 -5.12 6.92 1.61
CA ALA A 33 -4.13 7.98 1.38
C ALA A 33 -4.21 9.14 2.38
N GLY A 34 -5.40 9.47 2.88
CA GLY A 34 -5.62 10.50 3.90
C GLY A 34 -5.30 10.07 5.34
N GLU A 35 -5.14 8.76 5.58
CA GLU A 35 -4.92 8.14 6.89
C GLU A 35 -3.52 7.51 7.00
N LEU A 36 -2.68 7.66 5.97
CA LEU A 36 -1.33 7.12 5.98
C LEU A 36 -0.45 7.84 7.02
N PRO A 37 0.33 7.10 7.83
CA PRO A 37 1.36 7.70 8.66
C PRO A 37 2.40 8.43 7.81
N ALA A 38 3.05 9.44 8.39
CA ALA A 38 4.04 10.28 7.68
C ALA A 38 5.18 9.48 7.05
N THR A 39 5.55 8.34 7.64
CA THR A 39 6.56 7.41 7.09
C THR A 39 6.11 6.79 5.77
N LEU A 40 4.85 6.35 5.70
CA LEU A 40 4.27 5.80 4.47
C LEU A 40 4.06 6.88 3.41
N ILE A 41 3.61 8.07 3.81
CA ILE A 41 3.51 9.23 2.91
C ILE A 41 4.86 9.51 2.26
N ALA A 42 5.94 9.54 3.04
CA ALA A 42 7.29 9.76 2.52
C ALA A 42 7.71 8.67 1.51
N LYS A 43 7.36 7.40 1.75
CA LYS A 43 7.64 6.29 0.83
C LYS A 43 6.82 6.36 -0.46
N VAL A 44 5.55 6.75 -0.37
CA VAL A 44 4.70 7.00 -1.55
C VAL A 44 5.30 8.12 -2.40
N GLN A 45 5.71 9.22 -1.75
CA GLN A 45 6.38 10.33 -2.43
C GLN A 45 7.71 9.90 -3.04
N GLN A 46 8.51 9.10 -2.33
CA GLN A 46 9.78 8.58 -2.85
C GLN A 46 9.58 7.67 -4.06
N LEU A 47 8.60 6.77 -4.03
CA LEU A 47 8.25 5.92 -5.15
C LEU A 47 7.80 6.76 -6.35
N GLY A 48 6.88 7.70 -6.12
CA GLY A 48 6.41 8.64 -7.13
C GLY A 48 7.55 9.45 -7.73
N GLN A 49 8.48 9.94 -6.89
CA GLN A 49 9.66 10.70 -7.31
C GLN A 49 10.60 9.88 -8.18
N VAL A 50 10.94 8.65 -7.78
CA VAL A 50 11.85 7.78 -8.55
C VAL A 50 11.27 7.49 -9.93
N VAL A 51 9.99 7.14 -10.00
CA VAL A 51 9.31 6.90 -11.27
C VAL A 51 9.19 8.19 -12.06
N TRP A 52 8.87 9.32 -11.42
CA TRP A 52 8.80 10.61 -12.07
C TRP A 52 10.12 10.94 -12.75
N GLU A 53 11.23 10.93 -12.01
CA GLU A 53 12.53 11.33 -12.54
C GLU A 53 13.10 10.38 -13.58
N LYS A 54 12.87 9.06 -13.43
CA LYS A 54 13.44 8.06 -14.33
C LYS A 54 12.56 7.77 -15.56
N CYS A 55 11.25 8.00 -15.48
CA CYS A 55 10.29 7.58 -16.51
C CYS A 55 9.48 8.73 -17.12
N LEU A 56 8.98 9.65 -16.29
CA LEU A 56 7.99 10.64 -16.73
C LEU A 56 8.60 12.02 -17.03
N ARG A 57 9.68 12.39 -16.35
CA ARG A 57 10.32 13.71 -16.42
C ARG A 57 10.91 13.93 -17.81
N GLY A 58 10.53 15.02 -18.45
CA GLY A 58 11.00 15.39 -19.79
C GLY A 58 10.29 14.68 -20.94
N LYS A 59 9.24 13.90 -20.67
CA LYS A 59 8.34 13.38 -21.71
C LYS A 59 7.23 14.41 -21.99
N PRO A 60 6.81 14.57 -23.25
CA PRO A 60 5.68 15.43 -23.56
C PRO A 60 4.39 14.85 -22.95
N ASP A 61 3.54 15.74 -22.44
CA ASP A 61 2.20 15.45 -21.89
C ASP A 61 2.14 14.58 -20.63
N THR A 62 3.26 14.14 -20.04
CA THR A 62 3.26 13.36 -18.79
C THR A 62 2.86 14.20 -17.57
N ASP A 63 3.24 15.48 -17.49
CA ASP A 63 2.79 16.39 -16.43
C ASP A 63 1.26 16.55 -16.41
N LYS A 64 0.67 16.79 -17.59
CA LYS A 64 -0.79 16.93 -17.75
C LYS A 64 -1.51 15.62 -17.46
N LEU A 65 -0.97 14.51 -17.95
CA LEU A 65 -1.51 13.18 -17.69
C LEU A 65 -1.50 12.87 -16.19
N LEU A 66 -0.42 13.22 -15.51
CA LEU A 66 -0.28 13.00 -14.08
C LEU A 66 -1.24 13.89 -13.27
N GLN A 67 -1.39 15.16 -13.62
CA GLN A 67 -2.38 16.05 -13.00
C GLN A 67 -3.81 15.55 -13.22
N ALA A 68 -4.15 15.15 -14.45
CA ALA A 68 -5.47 14.61 -14.75
C ALA A 68 -5.76 13.30 -13.99
N ALA A 69 -4.75 12.44 -13.82
CA ALA A 69 -4.86 11.21 -13.03
C ALA A 69 -5.00 11.49 -11.51
N ALA A 70 -4.41 12.60 -11.03
CA ALA A 70 -4.52 13.01 -9.64
C ALA A 70 -5.87 13.69 -9.31
N ASP A 71 -6.44 14.43 -10.28
CA ASP A 71 -7.71 15.11 -10.11
C ASP A 71 -8.90 14.16 -10.32
N ASN A 72 -9.29 13.47 -9.24
CA ASN A 72 -10.42 12.54 -9.23
C ASN A 72 -11.79 13.21 -9.46
N SER A 73 -11.85 14.54 -9.59
CA SER A 73 -13.09 15.29 -9.84
C SER A 73 -13.50 15.30 -11.31
N GLN A 74 -12.56 15.04 -12.21
CA GLN A 74 -12.79 15.11 -13.65
C GLN A 74 -13.24 13.75 -14.21
N PRO A 75 -14.19 13.69 -15.15
CA PRO A 75 -14.58 12.44 -15.80
C PRO A 75 -13.43 11.80 -16.59
N GLU A 76 -12.49 12.59 -17.10
CA GLU A 76 -11.28 12.10 -17.77
C GLU A 76 -10.24 11.48 -16.84
N SER A 77 -10.38 11.62 -15.52
CA SER A 77 -9.39 11.15 -14.53
C SER A 77 -9.17 9.64 -14.59
N ALA A 78 -10.24 8.86 -14.73
CA ALA A 78 -10.15 7.41 -14.90
C ALA A 78 -9.40 7.03 -16.19
N ALA A 79 -9.68 7.75 -17.29
CA ALA A 79 -8.98 7.51 -18.56
C ALA A 79 -7.49 7.93 -18.48
N ALA A 80 -7.19 9.03 -17.79
CA ALA A 80 -5.83 9.49 -17.54
C ALA A 80 -5.06 8.49 -16.66
N GLN A 81 -5.68 7.97 -15.61
CA GLN A 81 -5.09 6.94 -14.76
C GLN A 81 -4.81 5.65 -15.54
N THR A 82 -5.73 5.20 -16.39
CA THR A 82 -5.50 4.01 -17.24
C THR A 82 -4.32 4.22 -18.17
N LYS A 83 -4.27 5.35 -18.89
CA LYS A 83 -3.16 5.69 -19.79
C LYS A 83 -1.82 5.77 -19.04
N LEU A 84 -1.81 6.38 -17.85
CA LEU A 84 -0.62 6.44 -17.00
C LEU A 84 -0.15 5.04 -16.61
N THR A 85 -1.09 4.17 -16.20
CA THR A 85 -0.81 2.79 -15.80
C THR A 85 -0.22 1.99 -16.97
N GLU A 86 -0.84 2.04 -18.15
CA GLU A 86 -0.34 1.36 -19.36
C GLU A 86 1.06 1.84 -19.75
N TYR A 87 1.30 3.16 -19.69
CA TYR A 87 2.60 3.73 -19.97
C TYR A 87 3.67 3.21 -19.01
N LEU A 88 3.39 3.26 -17.70
CA LEU A 88 4.30 2.79 -16.66
C LEU A 88 4.59 1.29 -16.83
N TYR A 89 3.59 0.48 -17.15
CA TYR A 89 3.76 -0.97 -17.31
C TYR A 89 4.70 -1.28 -18.47
N LYS A 90 4.50 -0.61 -19.61
CA LYS A 90 5.34 -0.76 -20.78
C LYS A 90 6.79 -0.35 -20.50
N VAL A 91 7.00 0.72 -19.74
CA VAL A 91 8.35 1.16 -19.38
C VAL A 91 9.01 0.18 -18.41
N LEU A 92 8.30 -0.33 -17.40
CA LEU A 92 8.84 -1.33 -16.47
C LEU A 92 9.16 -2.67 -17.14
N GLU A 93 8.44 -3.01 -18.21
CA GLU A 93 8.75 -4.19 -19.03
C GLU A 93 9.99 -3.99 -19.90
N SER A 94 10.26 -2.74 -20.31
CA SER A 94 11.42 -2.39 -21.14
C SER A 94 12.68 -2.12 -20.30
N ASP A 95 12.54 -1.57 -19.10
CA ASP A 95 13.64 -1.16 -18.22
C ASP A 95 13.67 -2.00 -16.94
N THR A 96 14.54 -3.01 -16.96
CA THR A 96 14.68 -3.98 -15.85
C THR A 96 15.30 -3.33 -14.61
N SER A 97 16.20 -2.36 -14.77
CA SER A 97 16.83 -1.67 -13.64
C SER A 97 15.82 -0.80 -12.91
N LEU A 98 15.02 -0.03 -13.66
CA LEU A 98 13.92 0.73 -13.08
C LEU A 98 12.92 -0.20 -12.39
N LYS A 99 12.55 -1.31 -13.03
CA LYS A 99 11.63 -2.30 -12.45
C LYS A 99 12.13 -2.82 -11.10
N GLN A 100 13.42 -3.10 -10.94
CA GLN A 100 13.99 -3.55 -9.67
C GLN A 100 13.93 -2.47 -8.59
N ASP A 101 14.32 -1.23 -8.90
CA ASP A 101 14.27 -0.11 -7.97
C ASP A 101 12.85 0.15 -7.46
N VAL A 102 11.91 0.20 -8.40
CA VAL A 102 10.49 0.44 -8.15
C VAL A 102 9.86 -0.73 -7.39
N LYS A 103 10.21 -1.97 -7.74
CA LYS A 103 9.75 -3.16 -7.02
C LYS A 103 10.20 -3.15 -5.57
N LYS A 104 11.46 -2.79 -5.29
CA LYS A 104 11.96 -2.74 -3.91
C LYS A 104 11.13 -1.78 -3.04
N LEU A 105 10.85 -0.59 -3.56
CA LEU A 105 10.00 0.38 -2.87
C LEU A 105 8.55 -0.09 -2.74
N ALA A 106 8.02 -0.77 -3.76
CA ALA A 106 6.70 -1.39 -3.72
C ALA A 106 6.61 -2.52 -2.66
N ASP A 107 7.64 -3.35 -2.53
CA ASP A 107 7.74 -4.41 -1.53
C ASP A 107 7.73 -3.82 -0.11
N GLU A 108 8.47 -2.73 0.12
CA GLU A 108 8.47 -2.02 1.40
C GLU A 108 7.09 -1.41 1.73
N LEU A 109 6.44 -0.77 0.76
CA LEU A 109 5.09 -0.23 0.92
C LEU A 109 4.08 -1.34 1.20
N HIS A 110 4.16 -2.47 0.49
CA HIS A 110 3.30 -3.63 0.72
C HIS A 110 3.46 -4.18 2.13
N PHE A 111 4.71 -4.34 2.60
CA PHE A 111 4.98 -4.80 3.96
C PHE A 111 4.38 -3.87 5.02
N GLU A 112 4.56 -2.55 4.88
CA GLU A 112 4.01 -1.59 5.85
C GLU A 112 2.48 -1.44 5.76
N LEU A 113 1.89 -1.51 4.57
CA LEU A 113 0.43 -1.46 4.38
C LEU A 113 -0.27 -2.70 4.96
N THR A 114 0.32 -3.88 4.78
CA THR A 114 -0.23 -5.14 5.32
C THR A 114 -0.04 -5.24 6.83
N GLN A 115 1.03 -4.67 7.39
CA GLN A 115 1.17 -4.56 8.85
C GLN A 115 0.12 -3.64 9.50
N ILE A 116 -0.40 -2.64 8.78
CA ILE A 116 -1.51 -1.82 9.27
C ILE A 116 -2.81 -2.65 9.35
N GLU A 117 -3.03 -3.59 8.43
CA GLU A 117 -4.18 -4.49 8.48
C GLU A 117 -4.07 -5.52 9.61
N ASP A 118 -2.86 -6.01 9.91
CA ASP A 118 -2.64 -6.95 11.02
C ASP A 118 -2.41 -6.27 12.37
N ASN A 119 -3.10 -5.15 12.63
CA ASN A 119 -3.18 -4.59 13.98
C ASN A 119 -4.18 -5.38 14.86
N SER A 120 -4.13 -6.71 14.73
CA SER A 120 -4.90 -7.66 15.52
C SER A 120 -4.38 -7.63 16.95
N SER A 121 -5.02 -6.89 17.83
CA SER A 121 -4.67 -6.95 19.26
C SER A 121 -5.15 -8.30 19.82
N GLN A 122 -4.24 -9.25 20.00
CA GLN A 122 -4.51 -10.45 20.78
C GLN A 122 -4.57 -10.07 22.26
N THR A 123 -5.79 -9.94 22.77
CA THR A 123 -6.00 -9.75 24.21
C THR A 123 -6.37 -11.11 24.80
N GLN A 124 -5.52 -11.63 25.68
CA GLN A 124 -5.78 -12.87 26.40
C GLN A 124 -6.40 -12.50 27.76
N ILE A 125 -7.67 -12.86 27.96
CA ILE A 125 -8.37 -12.60 29.21
C ILE A 125 -8.37 -13.90 30.02
N ASN A 126 -7.69 -13.89 31.16
CA ASN A 126 -7.72 -14.97 32.14
C ASN A 126 -8.70 -14.60 33.26
N TYR A 127 -9.82 -15.32 33.39
CA TYR A 127 -10.75 -15.13 34.50
C TYR A 127 -11.23 -16.49 35.04
N GLY A 128 -11.00 -16.75 36.33
CA GLY A 128 -11.58 -17.89 37.03
C GLY A 128 -11.23 -19.28 36.50
N GLY A 129 -10.05 -19.47 35.89
CA GLY A 129 -9.61 -20.77 35.34
C GLY A 129 -10.04 -21.04 33.90
N ASN A 130 -10.81 -20.14 33.28
CA ASN A 130 -11.15 -20.19 31.86
C ASN A 130 -10.23 -19.22 31.09
N ASN A 131 -9.65 -19.69 30.00
CA ASN A 131 -8.74 -18.91 29.15
C ASN A 131 -9.39 -18.69 27.78
N SER A 132 -9.68 -17.45 27.42
CA SER A 132 -10.22 -17.09 26.10
C SER A 132 -9.22 -16.23 25.34
N GLN A 133 -8.97 -16.59 24.08
CA GLN A 133 -8.21 -15.76 23.15
C GLN A 133 -9.17 -15.00 22.25
N ASN A 134 -9.11 -13.67 22.33
CA ASN A 134 -9.84 -12.79 21.43
C ASN A 134 -8.86 -12.21 20.41
N ARG A 135 -9.09 -12.52 19.13
CA ARG A 135 -8.47 -11.80 18.02
C ARG A 135 -9.44 -10.70 17.59
N ILE A 136 -9.04 -9.45 17.76
CA ILE A 136 -9.84 -8.29 17.35
C ILE A 136 -9.27 -7.77 16.04
N SER A 137 -10.03 -7.87 14.94
CA SER A 137 -9.59 -7.42 13.62
C SER A 137 -10.70 -6.58 12.98
N GLY A 138 -10.40 -5.32 12.62
CA GLY A 138 -11.37 -4.43 11.95
C GLY A 138 -12.68 -4.22 12.71
N GLY A 139 -12.66 -4.22 14.05
CA GLY A 139 -13.86 -4.09 14.89
C GLY A 139 -14.67 -5.38 15.10
N THR A 140 -14.25 -6.50 14.50
CA THR A 140 -14.87 -7.82 14.68
C THR A 140 -14.07 -8.64 15.68
N VAL A 141 -14.75 -9.21 16.68
CA VAL A 141 -14.14 -10.09 17.69
C VAL A 141 -14.27 -11.54 17.27
N TYR A 142 -13.15 -12.22 17.06
CA TYR A 142 -13.07 -13.65 16.85
C TYR A 142 -12.59 -14.31 18.14
N GLN A 143 -13.48 -15.06 18.80
CA GLN A 143 -13.22 -15.72 20.08
C GLN A 143 -12.98 -17.23 19.87
N GLY A 144 -11.83 -17.72 20.32
CA GLY A 144 -11.52 -19.14 20.39
C GLY A 144 -11.50 -19.63 21.84
N ASP A 145 -12.25 -20.70 22.13
CA ASP A 145 -12.15 -21.43 23.39
C ASP A 145 -10.90 -22.32 23.41
N ILE A 146 -10.01 -22.10 24.39
CA ILE A 146 -8.86 -22.98 24.60
C ILE A 146 -9.25 -24.04 25.63
N LYS A 147 -9.42 -25.28 25.17
CA LYS A 147 -9.50 -26.44 26.07
C LYS A 147 -8.09 -26.91 26.41
N ILE A 148 -7.61 -26.55 27.60
CA ILE A 148 -6.34 -27.05 28.12
C ILE A 148 -6.61 -28.46 28.69
N TYR A 149 -6.17 -29.51 27.99
CA TYR A 149 -6.14 -30.85 28.58
C TYR A 149 -4.97 -30.91 29.57
N GLN A 150 -5.25 -30.65 30.85
CA GLN A 150 -4.32 -31.00 31.92
C GLN A 150 -4.30 -32.53 32.04
N GLY A 151 -3.25 -33.16 31.52
CA GLY A 151 -2.95 -34.55 31.86
C GLY A 151 -2.72 -34.64 33.37
N LEU A 152 -3.33 -35.63 34.03
CA LEU A 152 -3.10 -35.91 35.44
C LEU A 152 -1.60 -36.06 35.72
N PRO A 153 -1.08 -35.51 36.82
CA PRO A 153 0.31 -35.72 37.20
C PRO A 153 0.56 -37.22 37.43
N PRO A 154 1.70 -37.77 36.97
CA PRO A 154 2.06 -39.16 37.26
C PRO A 154 2.35 -39.33 38.76
N ASP A 155 1.85 -40.42 39.35
CA ASP A 155 2.13 -40.88 40.73
C ASP A 155 3.63 -41.00 41.03
#